data_AF-A0A3M1RG29-F1
#
_entry.id   AF-A0A3M1RG29-F1
#
_cell.length_a   1.000
_cell.length_b   1.000
_cell.length_c   1.000
_cell.angle_alpha   90.00
_cell.angle_beta   90.00
_cell.angle_gamma   90.00
#
_symmetry.space_group_name_H-M   'P 1'
#
loop_
_entity.id
_entity.type
_entity.pdbx_description
1 polymer ?
#
loop_
_entity_poly.entity_id
_entity_poly.type
_entity_poly.pdbx_seq_one_letter_code
_entity_poly.pdbx_strand_id
1 'polypeptide(L)'
;TVRTRLSYDLYEADCIIWAPDAFSPPSEETRKFLDDWLDISGYHLIFIGREYSAFPYYYESVATVVDDSRQQAVYQAEAETQAAIFGTVVESLPQKEECPWYSVHRTGRRRVLRRVDGSPQLLRGVDRNNVHLELYAQWKPPEDAEILLTAGPDNAPFVFRTPIESDPASLWGPLEADEGGTSDSPLLEEAPPTYRWVIANGSFLFNVPLVDHENRRLAANLIDALGDEPLNIVILETKTTDVPIGDETTQSESPGIFRAYPLNWILIHWTAVAVLVLFMRYPLFGKPQDLTTKASTDFGQHVVALADLLRRTRDAAFAQECVDLWLSRRKRQKIAEGSPPD
;
A
#
# COMPACT_ATOMS: atom_id res chain seq x y z
N THR A 1 8.09 -5.08 -7.18
CA THR A 1 8.79 -4.41 -6.05
C THR A 1 8.26 -3.00 -5.92
N VAL A 2 7.87 -2.55 -4.72
CA VAL A 2 7.44 -1.17 -4.49
C VAL A 2 8.69 -0.29 -4.33
N ARG A 3 8.83 0.73 -5.18
CA ARG A 3 9.95 1.69 -5.14
C ARG A 3 9.44 3.10 -4.85
N THR A 4 10.31 3.96 -4.31
CA THR A 4 10.02 5.37 -3.98
C THR A 4 10.95 6.36 -4.70
N ARG A 5 11.77 5.88 -5.63
CA ARG A 5 12.78 6.64 -6.39
C ARG A 5 12.87 6.11 -7.82
N LEU A 6 13.25 6.97 -8.76
CA LEU A 6 13.61 6.59 -10.12
C LEU A 6 15.12 6.29 -10.14
N SER A 7 15.51 5.11 -10.64
CA SER A 7 16.91 4.67 -10.78
C SER A 7 17.09 3.91 -12.09
N TYR A 8 18.34 3.77 -12.54
CA TYR A 8 18.68 3.01 -13.76
C TYR A 8 18.27 1.52 -13.71
N ASP A 9 17.98 0.97 -12.53
CA ASP A 9 17.39 -0.38 -12.39
C ASP A 9 15.92 -0.44 -12.88
N LEU A 10 15.34 0.67 -13.37
CA LEU A 10 14.01 0.69 -14.01
C LEU A 10 14.06 0.30 -15.49
N TYR A 11 15.24 0.30 -16.11
CA TYR A 11 15.42 -0.18 -17.48
C TYR A 11 15.21 -1.69 -17.61
N GLU A 12 15.22 -2.44 -16.50
CA GLU A 12 14.88 -3.88 -16.47
C GLU A 12 13.36 -4.13 -16.43
N ALA A 13 12.54 -3.11 -16.23
CA ALA A 13 11.09 -3.26 -16.09
C ALA A 13 10.39 -2.97 -17.41
N ASP A 14 9.57 -3.88 -17.92
CA ASP A 14 8.80 -3.67 -19.16
C ASP A 14 7.56 -2.78 -18.90
N CYS A 15 7.12 -2.65 -17.64
CA CYS A 15 6.01 -1.79 -17.29
C CYS A 15 6.18 -1.11 -15.93
N ILE A 16 5.93 0.21 -15.88
CA ILE A 16 5.85 0.98 -14.64
C ILE A 16 4.40 1.34 -14.36
N ILE A 17 3.90 0.93 -13.21
CA ILE A 17 2.63 1.40 -12.65
C ILE A 17 2.94 2.45 -11.60
N TRP A 18 2.56 3.70 -11.86
CA TRP A 18 2.79 4.82 -10.97
C TRP A 18 1.49 5.35 -10.38
N ALA A 19 1.38 5.26 -9.05
CA ALA A 19 0.25 5.76 -8.28
C ALA A 19 0.74 6.77 -7.22
N PRO A 20 0.92 8.05 -7.57
CA PRO A 20 1.31 9.06 -6.60
C PRO A 20 0.16 9.39 -5.61
N ASP A 21 0.52 9.57 -4.34
CA ASP A 21 -0.33 10.12 -3.28
C ASP A 21 -0.32 11.66 -3.28
N ALA A 22 -0.34 12.26 -4.48
CA ALA A 22 -0.34 13.70 -4.68
C ALA A 22 -1.26 14.11 -5.84
N PHE A 23 -1.89 15.28 -5.72
CA PHE A 23 -2.88 15.76 -6.68
C PHE A 23 -2.30 16.56 -7.84
N SER A 24 -1.14 17.17 -7.63
CA SER A 24 -0.45 17.98 -8.63
C SER A 24 -0.01 17.10 -9.81
N PRO A 25 0.12 17.65 -11.02
CA PRO A 25 0.76 16.92 -12.11
C PRO A 25 2.25 16.65 -11.79
N PRO A 26 2.87 15.69 -12.48
CA PRO A 26 4.31 15.45 -12.38
C PRO A 26 5.12 16.62 -12.96
N SER A 27 6.24 16.97 -12.31
CA SER A 27 7.17 17.98 -12.82
C SER A 27 7.68 17.65 -14.22
N GLU A 28 8.15 18.68 -14.93
CA GLU A 28 8.79 18.53 -16.23
C GLU A 28 9.98 17.57 -16.19
N GLU A 29 10.79 17.61 -15.13
CA GLU A 29 11.93 16.72 -14.96
C GLU A 29 11.51 15.26 -14.82
N THR A 30 10.51 14.98 -13.96
CA THR A 30 10.00 13.62 -13.78
C THR A 30 9.35 13.09 -15.06
N ARG A 31 8.59 13.95 -15.77
CA ARG A 31 7.98 13.60 -17.05
C ARG A 31 9.03 13.29 -18.10
N LYS A 32 10.07 14.13 -18.21
CA LYS A 32 11.16 13.92 -19.15
C LYS A 32 11.85 12.58 -18.91
N PHE A 33 12.19 12.25 -17.67
CA PHE A 33 12.80 10.95 -17.35
C PHE A 33 11.92 9.77 -17.79
N LEU A 34 10.62 9.84 -17.52
CA LEU A 34 9.68 8.77 -17.87
C LEU A 34 9.43 8.70 -19.38
N ASP A 35 9.43 9.83 -20.06
CA ASP A 35 9.30 9.90 -21.52
C ASP A 35 10.59 9.36 -22.18
N ASP A 36 11.78 9.73 -21.69
CA ASP A 36 13.07 9.16 -22.14
C ASP A 36 13.14 7.63 -21.92
N TRP A 37 12.52 7.13 -20.83
CA TRP A 37 12.40 5.69 -20.58
C TRP A 37 11.39 5.00 -21.51
N LEU A 38 10.30 5.69 -21.88
CA LEU A 38 9.30 5.19 -22.84
C LEU A 38 9.78 5.19 -24.29
N ASP A 39 10.78 6.00 -24.63
CA ASP A 39 11.38 6.00 -25.98
C ASP A 39 12.00 4.64 -26.35
N ILE A 40 12.27 3.80 -25.36
CA ILE A 40 12.65 2.40 -25.59
C ILE A 40 11.40 1.60 -25.95
N SER A 41 11.46 0.89 -27.08
CA SER A 41 10.32 0.09 -27.57
C SER A 41 9.95 -1.06 -26.63
N GLY A 42 8.65 -1.30 -26.44
CA GLY A 42 8.10 -2.39 -25.64
C GLY A 42 7.79 -2.02 -24.19
N TYR A 43 8.07 -0.79 -23.78
CA TYR A 43 7.84 -0.32 -22.41
C TYR A 43 6.45 0.32 -22.25
N HIS A 44 5.84 0.16 -21.08
CA HIS A 44 4.53 0.74 -20.78
C HIS A 44 4.51 1.53 -19.48
N LEU A 45 4.01 2.77 -19.51
CA LEU A 45 3.75 3.56 -18.31
C LEU A 45 2.26 3.58 -18.02
N ILE A 46 1.87 3.27 -16.79
CA ILE A 46 0.50 3.43 -16.29
C ILE A 46 0.50 4.45 -15.15
N PHE A 47 -0.01 5.65 -15.43
CA PHE A 47 -0.19 6.70 -14.44
C PHE A 47 -1.60 6.65 -13.85
N ILE A 48 -1.72 6.57 -12.53
CA ILE A 48 -2.99 6.54 -11.80
C ILE A 48 -3.15 7.83 -11.00
N GLY A 49 -4.17 8.63 -11.35
CA GLY A 49 -4.47 9.86 -10.65
C GLY A 49 -4.91 9.65 -9.19
N ARG A 50 -4.60 10.62 -8.34
CA ARG A 50 -4.89 10.57 -6.90
C ARG A 50 -6.36 10.82 -6.52
N GLU A 51 -7.18 11.27 -7.46
CA GLU A 51 -8.53 11.83 -7.23
C GLU A 51 -9.62 10.82 -6.83
N TYR A 52 -9.28 9.88 -5.94
CA TYR A 52 -10.17 8.93 -5.30
C TYR A 52 -9.69 8.59 -3.89
N SER A 53 -10.64 8.39 -2.98
CA SER A 53 -10.40 7.85 -1.66
C SER A 53 -11.31 6.64 -1.45
N ALA A 54 -10.73 5.51 -1.03
CA ALA A 54 -11.50 4.30 -0.76
C ALA A 54 -12.24 4.34 0.59
N PHE A 55 -11.92 5.30 1.48
CA PHE A 55 -12.50 5.36 2.83
C PHE A 55 -14.02 5.55 2.84
N PRO A 56 -14.62 6.49 2.08
CA PRO A 56 -16.07 6.62 2.03
C PRO A 56 -16.74 5.33 1.56
N TYR A 57 -16.25 4.74 0.46
CA TYR A 57 -16.80 3.51 -0.08
C TYR A 57 -16.66 2.32 0.90
N TYR A 58 -15.55 2.23 1.62
CA TYR A 58 -15.34 1.21 2.66
C TYR A 58 -16.42 1.31 3.75
N TYR A 59 -16.60 2.50 4.32
CA TYR A 59 -17.57 2.69 5.41
C TYR A 59 -19.02 2.52 4.93
N GLU A 60 -19.35 2.99 3.72
CA GLU A 60 -20.63 2.73 3.07
C GLU A 60 -20.88 1.21 2.93
N SER A 61 -19.87 0.46 2.47
CA SER A 61 -19.98 -0.99 2.28
C SER A 61 -20.15 -1.74 3.60
N VAL A 62 -19.36 -1.40 4.63
CA VAL A 62 -19.47 -2.02 5.96
C VAL A 62 -20.83 -1.72 6.61
N ALA A 63 -21.36 -0.51 6.43
CA ALA A 63 -22.68 -0.14 6.95
C ALA A 63 -23.82 -1.02 6.40
N THR A 64 -23.65 -1.66 5.24
CA THR A 64 -24.69 -2.53 4.65
C THR A 64 -24.75 -3.94 5.24
N VAL A 65 -23.66 -4.39 5.88
CA VAL A 65 -23.55 -5.76 6.42
C VAL A 65 -23.68 -5.82 7.94
N VAL A 66 -23.81 -4.67 8.61
CA VAL A 66 -23.93 -4.57 10.06
C VAL A 66 -25.40 -4.53 10.47
N ASP A 67 -25.81 -5.47 11.33
CA ASP A 67 -27.19 -5.59 11.80
C ASP A 67 -27.58 -4.56 12.88
N ASP A 68 -26.61 -4.06 13.66
CA ASP A 68 -26.87 -3.07 14.71
C ASP A 68 -27.08 -1.68 14.09
N SER A 69 -28.31 -1.17 14.16
CA SER A 69 -28.69 0.13 13.62
C SER A 69 -27.85 1.29 14.17
N ARG A 70 -27.37 1.21 15.41
CA ARG A 70 -26.48 2.24 15.98
C ARG A 70 -25.12 2.20 15.32
N GLN A 71 -24.57 1.01 15.12
CA GLN A 71 -23.28 0.83 14.44
C GLN A 71 -23.39 1.22 12.96
N GLN A 72 -24.49 0.87 12.30
CA GLN A 72 -24.77 1.31 10.93
C GLN A 72 -24.76 2.84 10.80
N ALA A 73 -25.42 3.55 11.72
CA ALA A 73 -25.43 5.02 11.74
C ALA A 73 -24.02 5.61 11.96
N VAL A 74 -23.19 4.97 12.80
CA VAL A 74 -21.79 5.37 12.99
C VAL A 74 -21.00 5.23 11.69
N TYR A 75 -21.10 4.09 11.00
CA TYR A 75 -20.39 3.89 9.74
C TYR A 75 -20.87 4.81 8.62
N GLN A 76 -22.16 5.11 8.54
CA GLN A 76 -22.68 6.12 7.61
C GLN A 76 -22.11 7.52 7.90
N ALA A 77 -22.08 7.92 9.17
CA ALA A 77 -21.51 9.20 9.58
C ALA A 77 -19.99 9.28 9.28
N GLU A 78 -19.25 8.19 9.47
CA GLU A 78 -17.83 8.11 9.09
C GLU A 78 -17.66 8.23 7.57
N ALA A 79 -18.48 7.55 6.77
CA ALA A 79 -18.43 7.67 5.32
C ALA A 79 -18.64 9.13 4.84
N GLU A 80 -19.66 9.79 5.37
CA GLU A 80 -19.96 11.20 5.08
C GLU A 80 -18.81 12.12 5.52
N THR A 81 -18.24 11.88 6.69
CA THR A 81 -17.11 12.66 7.23
C THR A 81 -15.87 12.51 6.34
N GLN A 82 -15.51 11.29 5.95
CA GLN A 82 -14.37 11.04 5.08
C GLN A 82 -14.58 11.63 3.68
N ALA A 83 -15.80 11.56 3.13
CA ALA A 83 -16.13 12.17 1.85
C ALA A 83 -16.03 13.69 1.92
N ALA A 84 -16.50 14.31 3.01
CA ALA A 84 -16.41 15.76 3.23
C ALA A 84 -14.96 16.23 3.39
N ILE A 85 -14.13 15.49 4.15
CA ILE A 85 -12.70 15.79 4.30
C ILE A 85 -12.01 15.74 2.94
N PHE A 86 -12.22 14.67 2.18
CA PHE A 86 -11.60 14.52 0.86
C PHE A 86 -12.09 15.59 -0.12
N GLY A 87 -13.39 15.88 -0.14
CA GLY A 87 -13.98 16.96 -0.93
C GLY A 87 -13.36 18.33 -0.61
N THR A 88 -13.17 18.64 0.67
CA THR A 88 -12.53 19.89 1.12
C THR A 88 -11.09 20.00 0.62
N VAL A 89 -10.33 18.89 0.66
CA VAL A 89 -8.97 18.85 0.08
C VAL A 89 -9.04 19.16 -1.41
N VAL A 90 -9.93 18.51 -2.15
CA VAL A 90 -10.04 18.72 -3.61
C VAL A 90 -10.48 20.15 -3.96
N GLU A 91 -11.40 20.74 -3.19
CA GLU A 91 -11.85 22.13 -3.37
C GLU A 91 -10.73 23.16 -3.11
N SER A 92 -9.76 22.82 -2.27
CA SER A 92 -8.60 23.69 -2.00
C SER A 92 -7.53 23.68 -3.11
N LEU A 93 -7.62 22.74 -4.05
CA LEU A 93 -6.67 22.59 -5.15
C LEU A 93 -6.94 23.60 -6.27
N PRO A 94 -5.95 23.85 -7.15
CA PRO A 94 -6.19 24.61 -8.36
C PRO A 94 -7.33 24.00 -9.18
N GLN A 95 -8.28 24.84 -9.62
CA GLN A 95 -9.45 24.41 -10.38
C GLN A 95 -9.06 23.77 -11.71
N LYS A 96 -7.97 24.25 -12.33
CA LYS A 96 -7.47 23.75 -13.60
C LYS A 96 -5.97 23.54 -13.50
N GLU A 97 -5.51 22.37 -13.93
CA GLU A 97 -4.10 22.08 -14.14
C GLU A 97 -3.93 21.44 -15.52
N GLU A 98 -2.87 21.84 -16.22
CA GLU A 98 -2.54 21.32 -17.53
C GLU A 98 -1.19 20.62 -17.47
N CYS A 99 -1.14 19.45 -18.09
CA CYS A 99 0.02 18.59 -18.25
C CYS A 99 -0.01 18.03 -19.68
N PRO A 100 1.13 17.83 -20.35
CA PRO A 100 1.17 17.18 -21.66
C PRO A 100 0.49 15.81 -21.70
N TRP A 101 0.46 15.08 -20.58
CA TRP A 101 -0.21 13.78 -20.50
C TRP A 101 -1.72 13.90 -20.35
N TYR A 102 -2.23 14.99 -19.77
CA TYR A 102 -3.64 15.21 -19.49
C TYR A 102 -3.90 16.64 -18.99
N SER A 103 -5.13 17.13 -19.15
CA SER A 103 -5.61 18.30 -18.42
C SER A 103 -6.70 17.90 -17.44
N VAL A 104 -6.70 18.50 -16.25
CA VAL A 104 -7.70 18.22 -15.21
C VAL A 104 -8.45 19.49 -14.84
N HIS A 105 -9.78 19.41 -14.83
CA HIS A 105 -10.66 20.48 -14.37
C HIS A 105 -11.48 20.00 -13.18
N ARG A 106 -11.09 20.45 -11.99
CA ARG A 106 -11.70 20.07 -10.72
C ARG A 106 -13.01 20.80 -10.53
N THR A 107 -14.05 20.02 -10.24
CA THR A 107 -15.40 20.56 -10.02
C THR A 107 -15.72 20.74 -8.53
N GLY A 108 -14.87 20.19 -7.65
CA GLY A 108 -15.10 20.12 -6.19
C GLY A 108 -16.19 19.15 -5.77
N ARG A 109 -16.99 18.63 -6.72
CA ARG A 109 -18.15 17.78 -6.43
C ARG A 109 -17.81 16.31 -6.67
N ARG A 110 -18.05 15.48 -5.65
CA ARG A 110 -18.04 14.01 -5.77
C ARG A 110 -19.12 13.57 -6.76
N ARG A 111 -18.73 12.77 -7.75
CA ARG A 111 -19.63 12.15 -8.73
C ARG A 111 -19.47 10.64 -8.67
N VAL A 112 -20.50 9.94 -8.22
CA VAL A 112 -20.56 8.47 -8.29
C VAL A 112 -21.12 8.08 -9.65
N LEU A 113 -20.35 7.32 -10.42
CA LEU A 113 -20.67 6.91 -11.79
C LEU A 113 -20.98 5.42 -11.80
N ARG A 114 -22.22 5.11 -12.16
CA ARG A 114 -22.72 3.72 -12.20
C ARG A 114 -22.72 3.08 -13.58
N ARG A 115 -22.39 3.88 -14.59
CA ARG A 115 -22.39 3.47 -15.99
C ARG A 115 -21.03 3.72 -16.61
N VAL A 116 -20.56 2.75 -17.39
CA VAL A 116 -19.34 2.85 -18.18
C VAL A 116 -19.61 2.55 -19.66
N ASP A 117 -18.79 3.11 -20.53
CA ASP A 117 -18.74 2.78 -21.96
C ASP A 117 -17.29 2.84 -22.46
N GLY A 118 -17.02 2.41 -23.69
CA GLY A 118 -15.66 2.40 -24.25
C GLY A 118 -15.28 1.13 -24.99
N SER A 119 -13.99 0.81 -24.95
CA SER A 119 -13.36 -0.27 -25.73
C SER A 119 -14.01 -1.63 -25.44
N PRO A 120 -14.32 -2.43 -26.48
CA PRO A 120 -14.83 -3.78 -26.31
C PRO A 120 -13.90 -4.69 -25.48
N GLN A 121 -12.58 -4.45 -25.53
CA GLN A 121 -11.60 -5.22 -24.76
C GLN A 121 -11.74 -4.96 -23.26
N LEU A 122 -11.82 -3.69 -22.84
CA LEU A 122 -12.00 -3.32 -21.44
C LEU A 122 -13.36 -3.73 -20.88
N LEU A 123 -14.42 -3.70 -21.69
CA LEU A 123 -15.78 -4.00 -21.27
C LEU A 123 -16.16 -5.47 -21.41
N ARG A 124 -15.22 -6.35 -21.78
CA ARG A 124 -15.49 -7.77 -22.01
C ARG A 124 -16.02 -8.44 -20.74
N GLY A 125 -17.27 -8.88 -20.80
CA GLY A 125 -17.95 -9.55 -19.69
C GLY A 125 -18.33 -8.62 -18.53
N VAL A 126 -18.16 -7.30 -18.65
CA VAL A 126 -18.55 -6.31 -17.62
C VAL A 126 -20.01 -5.92 -17.78
N ASP A 127 -20.77 -5.91 -16.69
CA ASP A 127 -22.08 -5.24 -16.66
C ASP A 127 -21.89 -3.72 -16.61
N ARG A 128 -22.09 -3.09 -17.77
CA ARG A 128 -21.88 -1.66 -17.99
C ARG A 128 -22.71 -0.76 -17.09
N ASN A 129 -23.80 -1.25 -16.49
CA ASN A 129 -24.70 -0.45 -15.63
C ASN A 129 -24.54 -0.76 -14.13
N ASN A 130 -23.58 -1.61 -13.77
CA ASN A 130 -23.34 -2.04 -12.40
C ASN A 130 -21.86 -1.89 -12.01
N VAL A 131 -21.25 -0.79 -12.42
CA VAL A 131 -19.88 -0.43 -12.00
C VAL A 131 -19.96 0.63 -10.91
N HIS A 132 -18.98 0.69 -10.02
CA HIS A 132 -18.86 1.78 -9.06
C HIS A 132 -17.55 2.53 -9.28
N LEU A 133 -17.60 3.64 -10.02
CA LEU A 133 -16.49 4.58 -10.19
C LEU A 133 -16.82 5.91 -9.51
N GLU A 134 -15.79 6.64 -9.13
CA GLU A 134 -15.94 7.98 -8.55
C GLU A 134 -15.02 8.98 -9.25
N LEU A 135 -15.51 10.20 -9.49
CA LEU A 135 -14.72 11.32 -10.01
C LEU A 135 -14.98 12.59 -9.19
N TYR A 136 -13.92 13.38 -9.00
CA TYR A 136 -14.00 14.74 -8.46
C TYR A 136 -13.63 15.82 -9.51
N ALA A 137 -12.99 15.40 -10.60
CA ALA A 137 -12.62 16.27 -11.71
C ALA A 137 -13.03 15.69 -13.06
N GLN A 138 -13.02 16.57 -14.05
CA GLN A 138 -13.11 16.21 -15.44
C GLN A 138 -11.70 16.08 -16.00
N TRP A 139 -11.35 14.87 -16.42
CA TRP A 139 -10.09 14.57 -17.07
C TRP A 139 -10.25 14.73 -18.57
N LYS A 140 -9.31 15.46 -19.19
CA LYS A 140 -9.27 15.67 -20.62
C LYS A 140 -7.96 15.08 -21.16
N PRO A 141 -8.03 14.06 -22.02
CA PRO A 141 -6.85 13.50 -22.67
C PRO A 141 -6.27 14.47 -23.73
N PRO A 142 -5.01 14.28 -24.14
CA PRO A 142 -4.44 15.00 -25.27
C PRO A 142 -5.11 14.58 -26.60
N GLU A 143 -4.88 15.33 -27.68
CA GLU A 143 -5.60 15.15 -28.95
C GLU A 143 -5.28 13.83 -29.67
N ASP A 144 -4.10 13.28 -29.42
CA ASP A 144 -3.56 12.04 -29.98
C ASP A 144 -3.89 10.78 -29.15
N ALA A 145 -4.57 10.95 -28.01
CA ALA A 145 -4.89 9.83 -27.12
C ALA A 145 -6.11 9.03 -27.58
N GLU A 146 -5.99 7.71 -27.45
CA GLU A 146 -7.08 6.76 -27.58
C GLU A 146 -7.84 6.65 -26.24
N ILE A 147 -9.13 6.97 -26.23
CA ILE A 147 -10.00 6.82 -25.05
C ILE A 147 -10.51 5.38 -25.00
N LEU A 148 -10.16 4.67 -23.94
CA LEU A 148 -10.48 3.26 -23.76
C LEU A 148 -11.66 3.02 -22.83
N LEU A 149 -11.86 3.89 -21.84
CA LEU A 149 -12.99 3.81 -20.91
C LEU A 149 -13.53 5.21 -20.65
N THR A 150 -14.84 5.35 -20.77
CA THR A 150 -15.61 6.52 -20.34
C THR A 150 -16.60 6.13 -19.26
N ALA A 151 -16.97 7.09 -18.42
CA ALA A 151 -17.88 6.86 -17.30
C ALA A 151 -18.93 7.98 -17.20
N GLY A 152 -20.13 7.60 -16.76
CA GLY A 152 -21.23 8.52 -16.54
C GLY A 152 -21.99 8.96 -17.79
N PRO A 153 -23.02 9.81 -17.61
CA PRO A 153 -23.88 10.27 -18.71
C PRO A 153 -23.20 11.28 -19.65
N ASP A 154 -22.12 11.91 -19.20
CA ASP A 154 -21.29 12.86 -19.95
C ASP A 154 -20.13 12.20 -20.69
N ASN A 155 -20.03 10.86 -20.66
CA ASN A 155 -18.92 10.09 -21.24
C ASN A 155 -17.55 10.64 -20.79
N ALA A 156 -17.41 10.94 -19.50
CA ALA A 156 -16.16 11.46 -18.96
C ALA A 156 -15.02 10.46 -19.19
N PRO A 157 -13.90 10.85 -19.83
CA PRO A 157 -12.73 9.99 -20.01
C PRO A 157 -12.21 9.49 -18.66
N PHE A 158 -12.01 8.18 -18.55
CA PHE A 158 -11.57 7.53 -17.32
C PHE A 158 -10.26 6.75 -17.51
N VAL A 159 -10.14 6.02 -18.62
CA VAL A 159 -8.90 5.36 -19.05
C VAL A 159 -8.62 5.78 -20.49
N PHE A 160 -7.41 6.25 -20.74
CA PHE A 160 -6.94 6.57 -22.08
C PHE A 160 -5.44 6.29 -22.18
N ARG A 161 -4.97 6.12 -23.41
CA ARG A 161 -3.55 5.91 -23.69
C ARG A 161 -3.09 6.75 -24.87
N THR A 162 -1.84 7.17 -24.83
CA THR A 162 -1.18 7.88 -25.92
C THR A 162 -0.08 6.98 -26.48
N PRO A 163 -0.03 6.75 -27.80
CA PRO A 163 1.09 6.04 -28.42
C PRO A 163 2.37 6.88 -28.27
N ILE A 164 3.48 6.21 -28.01
CA ILE A 164 4.81 6.85 -28.01
C ILE A 164 5.48 6.44 -29.32
N GLU A 165 5.79 7.42 -30.16
CA GLU A 165 6.58 7.19 -31.37
C GLU A 165 8.01 6.88 -30.95
N SER A 166 8.35 5.59 -30.85
CA SER A 166 9.74 5.18 -30.68
C SER A 166 10.48 5.46 -31.99
N ASP A 167 11.56 6.25 -31.95
CA ASP A 167 12.50 6.34 -33.07
C ASP A 167 13.38 5.07 -33.05
N PRO A 168 13.20 4.11 -33.97
CA PRO A 168 14.02 2.91 -33.98
C PRO A 168 15.51 3.23 -34.22
N ALA A 169 15.85 4.41 -34.76
CA ALA A 169 17.23 4.85 -34.94
C ALA A 169 17.89 5.36 -33.63
N SER A 170 17.11 5.68 -32.59
CA SER A 170 17.66 6.11 -31.30
C SER A 170 18.21 4.93 -30.47
N LEU A 171 17.67 3.73 -30.69
CA LEU A 171 18.08 2.48 -30.02
C LEU A 171 19.46 1.99 -30.48
N TRP A 172 19.85 2.33 -31.70
CA TRP A 172 21.13 1.99 -32.30
C TRP A 172 21.86 3.30 -32.57
N GLY A 173 22.67 3.77 -31.61
CA GLY A 173 23.52 4.94 -31.78
C GLY A 173 24.24 4.92 -33.14
N PRO A 174 24.63 6.08 -33.70
CA PRO A 174 24.97 6.23 -35.12
C PRO A 174 25.89 5.10 -35.58
N LEU A 175 25.34 4.18 -36.36
CA LEU A 175 26.12 3.15 -37.03
C LEU A 175 27.11 3.90 -37.92
N GLU A 176 28.39 3.89 -37.55
CA GLU A 176 29.46 4.27 -38.45
C GLU A 176 29.28 3.41 -39.71
N ALA A 177 28.91 4.07 -40.81
CA ALA A 177 28.71 3.43 -42.09
C ALA A 177 30.07 2.89 -42.53
N ASP A 178 30.31 1.60 -42.27
CA ASP A 178 31.42 0.89 -42.87
C ASP A 178 31.11 0.80 -44.37
N GLU A 179 31.85 1.56 -45.17
CA GLU A 179 31.71 1.64 -46.63
C GLU A 179 32.11 0.30 -47.27
N GLY A 180 31.20 -0.67 -47.26
CA GLY A 180 31.47 -1.95 -47.93
C GLY A 180 30.64 -3.13 -47.45
N GLY A 181 29.31 -3.07 -47.54
CA GLY A 181 28.47 -4.22 -47.26
C GLY A 181 27.11 -4.09 -47.90
N THR A 182 26.77 -5.04 -48.77
CA THR A 182 25.48 -5.19 -49.43
C THR A 182 24.30 -5.02 -48.46
N SER A 183 23.40 -4.12 -48.82
CA SER A 183 22.12 -3.84 -48.17
C SER A 183 21.19 -5.05 -48.25
N ASP A 184 21.36 -5.98 -47.31
CA ASP A 184 20.28 -6.79 -46.77
C ASP A 184 20.09 -6.30 -45.33
N SER A 185 19.42 -5.15 -45.19
CA SER A 185 18.87 -4.76 -43.90
C SER A 185 17.88 -5.86 -43.51
N PRO A 186 18.10 -6.62 -42.42
CA PRO A 186 17.09 -7.54 -41.95
C PRO A 186 15.81 -6.73 -41.76
N LEU A 187 14.69 -7.24 -42.29
CA LEU A 187 13.36 -6.71 -42.01
C LEU A 187 13.26 -6.54 -40.49
N LEU A 188 13.45 -5.30 -40.02
CA LEU A 188 13.28 -4.96 -38.61
C LEU A 188 11.81 -5.26 -38.35
N GLU A 189 11.53 -6.33 -37.60
CA GLU A 189 10.22 -6.54 -37.00
C GLU A 189 9.81 -5.19 -36.40
N GLU A 190 8.63 -4.70 -36.79
CA GLU A 190 8.10 -3.44 -36.27
C GLU A 190 8.15 -3.52 -34.74
N ALA A 191 8.88 -2.60 -34.14
CA ALA A 191 9.09 -2.59 -32.71
C ALA A 191 7.72 -2.54 -32.02
N PRO A 192 7.48 -3.32 -30.95
CA PRO A 192 6.17 -3.35 -30.30
C PRO A 192 5.74 -1.94 -29.89
N PRO A 193 4.45 -1.61 -30.02
CA PRO A 193 3.96 -0.28 -29.75
C PRO A 193 4.07 0.05 -28.25
N THR A 194 4.80 1.13 -27.94
CA THR A 194 4.91 1.68 -26.59
C THR A 194 3.71 2.60 -26.32
N TYR A 195 3.15 2.50 -25.11
CA TYR A 195 2.00 3.31 -24.70
C TYR A 195 2.21 3.93 -23.32
N ARG A 196 1.75 5.18 -23.20
CA ARG A 196 1.54 5.87 -21.92
C ARG A 196 0.05 5.88 -21.60
N TRP A 197 -0.32 5.15 -20.56
CA TRP A 197 -1.68 5.02 -20.06
C TRP A 197 -1.91 5.99 -18.91
N VAL A 198 -3.07 6.64 -18.93
CA VAL A 198 -3.54 7.50 -17.85
C VAL A 198 -4.90 7.00 -17.38
N ILE A 199 -4.99 6.77 -16.08
CA ILE A 199 -6.20 6.35 -15.38
C ILE A 199 -6.58 7.47 -14.43
N ALA A 200 -7.79 8.01 -14.58
CA ALA A 200 -8.24 9.17 -13.81
C ALA A 200 -8.08 8.97 -12.30
N ASN A 201 -8.38 7.76 -11.79
CA ASN A 201 -8.02 7.35 -10.44
C ASN A 201 -8.17 5.83 -10.19
N GLY A 202 -7.78 5.39 -8.99
CA GLY A 202 -7.82 3.99 -8.55
C GLY A 202 -9.18 3.41 -8.13
N SER A 203 -10.32 4.02 -8.48
CA SER A 203 -11.64 3.57 -7.99
C SER A 203 -12.08 2.17 -8.43
N PHE A 204 -11.42 1.54 -9.40
CA PHE A 204 -11.61 0.11 -9.70
C PHE A 204 -10.34 -0.74 -9.49
N LEU A 205 -9.25 -0.13 -9.01
CA LEU A 205 -7.93 -0.77 -8.85
C LEU A 205 -7.53 -0.95 -7.38
N PHE A 206 -8.15 -0.22 -6.45
CA PHE A 206 -7.81 -0.33 -5.03
C PHE A 206 -8.49 -1.52 -4.36
N ASN A 207 -7.87 -2.03 -3.30
CA ASN A 207 -8.29 -3.26 -2.60
C ASN A 207 -9.76 -3.28 -2.21
N VAL A 208 -10.32 -2.18 -1.70
CA VAL A 208 -11.73 -2.13 -1.28
C VAL A 208 -12.66 -2.18 -2.49
N PRO A 209 -12.52 -1.33 -3.53
CA PRO A 209 -13.30 -1.47 -4.76
C PRO A 209 -13.20 -2.81 -5.47
N LEU A 210 -12.08 -3.52 -5.34
CA LEU A 210 -11.90 -4.85 -5.93
C LEU A 210 -12.78 -5.93 -5.27
N VAL A 211 -13.54 -5.62 -4.22
CA VAL A 211 -14.60 -6.51 -3.71
C VAL A 211 -15.78 -6.58 -4.69
N ASP A 212 -16.00 -5.53 -5.48
CA ASP A 212 -16.99 -5.53 -6.56
C ASP A 212 -16.53 -6.40 -7.74
N HIS A 213 -17.42 -7.25 -8.23
CA HIS A 213 -17.11 -8.20 -9.30
C HIS A 213 -16.84 -7.52 -10.65
N GLU A 214 -17.57 -6.45 -10.95
CA GLU A 214 -17.41 -5.71 -12.20
C GLU A 214 -16.11 -4.91 -12.20
N ASN A 215 -15.72 -4.35 -11.04
CA ASN A 215 -14.41 -3.71 -10.88
C ASN A 215 -13.24 -4.70 -11.08
N ARG A 216 -13.35 -5.94 -10.57
CA ARG A 216 -12.33 -6.98 -10.82
C ARG A 216 -12.23 -7.34 -12.30
N ARG A 217 -13.36 -7.43 -13.00
CA ARG A 217 -13.38 -7.68 -14.44
C ARG A 217 -12.73 -6.54 -15.23
N LEU A 218 -13.02 -5.29 -14.87
CA LEU A 218 -12.36 -4.12 -15.46
C LEU A 218 -10.85 -4.14 -15.23
N ALA A 219 -10.41 -4.43 -14.00
CA ALA A 219 -8.99 -4.55 -13.67
C ALA A 219 -8.31 -5.69 -14.46
N ALA A 220 -8.96 -6.86 -14.58
CA ALA A 220 -8.45 -7.97 -15.37
C ALA A 220 -8.36 -7.63 -16.87
N ASN A 221 -9.40 -7.00 -17.42
CA ASN A 221 -9.40 -6.60 -18.83
C ASN A 221 -8.37 -5.49 -19.13
N LEU A 222 -8.04 -4.64 -18.14
CA LEU A 222 -6.95 -3.68 -18.26
C LEU A 222 -5.60 -4.39 -18.38
N ILE A 223 -5.37 -5.44 -17.58
CA ILE A 223 -4.15 -6.26 -17.67
C ILE A 223 -4.07 -6.92 -19.05
N ASP A 224 -5.15 -7.53 -19.52
CA ASP A 224 -5.21 -8.15 -20.85
C ASP A 224 -5.04 -7.15 -22.00
N ALA A 225 -5.28 -5.86 -21.75
CA ALA A 225 -5.06 -4.80 -22.74
C ALA A 225 -3.59 -4.36 -22.86
N LEU A 226 -2.73 -4.77 -21.93
CA LEU A 226 -1.28 -4.55 -21.98
C LEU A 226 -0.55 -5.56 -22.87
N GLY A 227 -1.20 -6.69 -23.21
CA GLY A 227 -0.65 -7.72 -24.08
C GLY A 227 -0.55 -9.09 -23.40
N ASP A 228 -0.21 -10.10 -24.19
CA ASP A 228 -0.13 -11.51 -23.76
C ASP A 228 1.27 -11.91 -23.24
N GLU A 229 2.27 -11.04 -23.37
CA GLU A 229 3.64 -11.31 -22.96
C GLU A 229 3.86 -11.08 -21.46
N PRO A 230 4.71 -11.90 -20.80
CA PRO A 230 5.03 -11.69 -19.39
C PRO A 230 5.86 -10.41 -19.21
N LEU A 231 5.25 -9.37 -18.66
CA LEU A 231 5.90 -8.09 -18.37
C LEU A 231 6.56 -8.10 -16.98
N ASN A 232 7.78 -7.56 -16.89
CA ASN A 232 8.43 -7.21 -15.63
C ASN A 232 7.84 -5.91 -15.09
N ILE A 233 6.91 -6.03 -14.15
CA ILE A 233 6.16 -4.88 -13.61
C ILE A 233 6.86 -4.29 -12.37
N VAL A 234 7.09 -2.97 -12.40
CA VAL A 234 7.47 -2.18 -11.23
C VAL A 234 6.31 -1.30 -10.79
N ILE A 235 6.01 -1.31 -9.49
CA ILE A 235 5.02 -0.42 -8.89
C ILE A 235 5.76 0.71 -8.17
N LEU A 236 5.46 1.93 -8.58
CA LEU A 236 6.00 3.16 -8.03
C LEU A 236 4.89 3.81 -7.19
N GLU A 237 5.10 3.86 -5.88
CA GLU A 237 4.21 4.57 -4.95
C GLU A 237 5.00 5.71 -4.31
N THR A 238 4.53 6.93 -4.52
CA THR A 238 5.25 8.14 -4.10
C THR A 238 4.33 9.07 -3.36
N LYS A 239 4.83 9.73 -2.31
CA LYS A 239 4.04 10.73 -1.58
C LYS A 239 3.83 12.03 -2.35
N THR A 240 4.65 12.23 -3.38
CA THR A 240 4.71 13.40 -4.23
C THR A 240 4.67 12.96 -5.68
N THR A 241 4.24 13.85 -6.57
CA THR A 241 4.35 13.64 -8.01
C THR A 241 5.75 13.93 -8.55
N ASP A 242 6.63 14.48 -7.72
CA ASP A 242 8.05 14.59 -8.01
C ASP A 242 8.79 13.45 -7.34
N VAL A 243 9.43 12.62 -8.16
CA VAL A 243 10.18 11.46 -7.70
C VAL A 243 11.66 11.83 -7.76
N PRO A 244 12.42 11.75 -6.65
CA PRO A 244 13.84 12.06 -6.70
C PRO A 244 14.53 11.06 -7.63
N ILE A 245 15.16 11.60 -8.67
CA ILE A 245 15.99 10.87 -9.63
C ILE A 245 17.39 10.78 -9.01
N GLY A 246 17.89 9.58 -8.83
CA GLY A 246 19.22 9.34 -8.27
C GLY A 246 20.10 8.58 -9.25
N ASP A 247 21.32 9.06 -9.47
CA ASP A 247 22.32 8.37 -10.29
C ASP A 247 22.93 7.14 -9.60
N GLU A 248 22.76 7.01 -8.28
CA GLU A 248 23.38 5.94 -7.51
C GLU A 248 22.34 4.98 -6.94
N THR A 249 22.54 3.70 -7.27
CA THR A 249 22.03 2.58 -6.50
C THR A 249 22.48 2.75 -5.05
N THR A 250 21.63 3.33 -4.19
CA THR A 250 21.70 2.96 -2.77
C THR A 250 21.15 1.54 -2.69
N GLN A 251 21.96 0.58 -3.15
CA GLN A 251 21.85 -0.77 -2.64
C GLN A 251 21.82 -0.59 -1.13
N SER A 252 20.73 -1.06 -0.49
CA SER A 252 20.77 -1.44 0.91
C SER A 252 22.17 -1.98 1.19
N GLU A 253 22.87 -1.44 2.20
CA GLU A 253 24.25 -1.73 2.58
C GLU A 253 24.46 -3.20 3.02
N SER A 254 23.94 -4.16 2.28
CA SER A 254 24.42 -5.53 2.25
C SER A 254 25.57 -5.58 1.24
N PRO A 255 26.81 -5.85 1.67
CA PRO A 255 27.94 -6.00 0.75
C PRO A 255 27.58 -6.93 -0.41
N GLY A 256 27.85 -6.54 -1.67
CA GLY A 256 27.44 -7.29 -2.88
C GLY A 256 27.85 -8.78 -2.93
N ILE A 257 28.77 -9.18 -2.06
CA ILE A 257 29.18 -10.56 -1.75
C ILE A 257 27.97 -11.46 -1.40
N PHE A 258 26.92 -10.91 -0.78
CA PHE A 258 25.71 -11.65 -0.37
C PHE A 258 24.73 -11.95 -1.51
N ARG A 259 24.91 -11.40 -2.72
CA ARG A 259 23.99 -11.61 -3.86
C ARG A 259 24.59 -12.38 -5.02
N ALA A 260 25.92 -12.46 -5.11
CA ALA A 260 26.59 -13.20 -6.18
C ALA A 260 26.47 -14.72 -5.97
N TYR A 261 25.86 -15.43 -6.92
CA TYR A 261 25.90 -16.90 -6.99
C TYR A 261 27.25 -17.34 -7.58
N PRO A 262 27.94 -18.36 -7.04
CA PRO A 262 27.56 -19.23 -5.91
C PRO A 262 28.07 -18.74 -4.54
N LEU A 263 28.66 -17.55 -4.47
CA LEU A 263 29.37 -17.03 -3.30
C LEU A 263 28.46 -16.86 -2.06
N ASN A 264 27.21 -16.43 -2.27
CA ASN A 264 26.19 -16.33 -1.21
C ASN A 264 25.99 -17.67 -0.47
N TRP A 265 25.92 -18.77 -1.23
CA TRP A 265 25.72 -20.10 -0.65
C TRP A 265 26.88 -20.47 0.28
N ILE A 266 28.11 -20.25 -0.17
CA ILE A 266 29.32 -20.50 0.63
C ILE A 266 29.30 -19.65 1.91
N LEU A 267 28.94 -18.38 1.78
CA LEU A 267 28.95 -17.43 2.90
C LEU A 267 27.92 -17.81 3.98
N ILE A 268 26.70 -18.22 3.59
CA ILE A 268 25.68 -18.71 4.53
C ILE A 268 26.20 -19.90 5.34
N HIS A 269 26.90 -20.83 4.69
CA HIS A 269 27.45 -22.01 5.37
C HIS A 269 28.56 -21.61 6.35
N TRP A 270 29.44 -20.67 5.97
CA TRP A 270 30.46 -20.13 6.87
C TRP A 270 29.88 -19.37 8.06
N THR A 271 28.82 -18.59 7.85
CA THR A 271 28.10 -17.90 8.94
C THR A 271 27.47 -18.91 9.88
N ALA A 272 26.84 -19.97 9.36
CA ALA A 272 26.27 -21.03 10.19
C ALA A 272 27.34 -21.73 11.05
N VAL A 273 28.49 -22.05 10.47
CA VAL A 273 29.64 -22.62 11.21
C VAL A 273 30.16 -21.64 12.26
N ALA A 274 30.29 -20.35 11.93
CA ALA A 274 30.75 -19.32 12.86
C ALA A 274 29.80 -19.16 14.06
N VAL A 275 28.48 -19.16 13.82
CA VAL A 275 27.45 -19.14 14.87
C VAL A 275 27.56 -20.40 15.74
N LEU A 276 27.72 -21.58 15.14
CA LEU A 276 27.88 -22.84 15.85
C LEU A 276 29.14 -22.83 16.74
N VAL A 277 30.25 -22.31 16.23
CA VAL A 277 31.51 -22.12 16.99
C VAL A 277 31.32 -21.11 18.13
N LEU A 278 30.59 -20.01 17.90
CA LEU A 278 30.27 -19.04 18.95
C LEU A 278 29.46 -19.67 20.08
N PHE A 279 28.44 -20.48 19.76
CA PHE A 279 27.66 -21.21 20.76
C PHE A 279 28.48 -22.27 21.51
N MET A 280 29.43 -22.94 20.83
CA MET A 280 30.33 -23.89 21.49
C MET A 280 31.39 -23.23 22.38
N ARG A 281 31.92 -22.07 21.96
CA ARG A 281 33.04 -21.39 22.65
C ARG A 281 32.57 -20.45 23.76
N TYR A 282 31.41 -19.83 23.56
CA TYR A 282 30.78 -18.90 24.49
C TYR A 282 29.33 -19.33 24.70
N PRO A 283 29.07 -20.41 25.45
CA PRO A 283 27.72 -20.67 25.91
C PRO A 283 27.30 -19.47 26.75
N LEU A 284 26.51 -18.56 26.15
CA LEU A 284 25.83 -17.46 26.82
C LEU A 284 24.70 -18.01 27.70
N PHE A 285 24.99 -19.01 28.52
CA PHE A 285 24.28 -19.16 29.76
C PHE A 285 24.93 -18.12 30.67
N GLY A 286 24.20 -17.02 30.87
CA GLY A 286 24.62 -15.93 31.75
C GLY A 286 25.09 -16.47 33.10
N LYS A 287 25.82 -15.64 33.87
CA LYS A 287 26.17 -15.98 35.25
C LYS A 287 24.96 -16.62 35.92
N PRO A 288 25.09 -17.79 36.57
CA PRO A 288 23.98 -18.36 37.32
C PRO A 288 23.49 -17.27 38.26
N GLN A 289 22.32 -16.72 37.96
CA GLN A 289 21.62 -15.93 38.94
C GLN A 289 21.15 -16.94 39.94
N ASP A 290 21.65 -16.83 41.18
CA ASP A 290 20.89 -17.29 42.32
C ASP A 290 19.57 -16.52 42.26
N LEU A 291 18.61 -17.10 41.54
CA LEU A 291 17.22 -16.85 41.80
C LEU A 291 17.07 -17.35 43.22
N THR A 292 17.20 -16.42 44.16
CA THR A 292 16.67 -16.62 45.50
C THR A 292 15.23 -17.00 45.25
N THR A 293 14.96 -18.32 45.26
CA THR A 293 13.61 -18.84 45.28
C THR A 293 13.03 -18.26 46.55
N LYS A 294 12.35 -17.12 46.40
CA LYS A 294 11.48 -16.59 47.44
C LYS A 294 10.51 -17.73 47.69
N ALA A 295 10.64 -18.34 48.85
CA ALA A 295 9.84 -19.46 49.24
C ALA A 295 8.38 -19.07 49.04
N SER A 296 7.62 -19.87 48.29
CA SER A 296 6.18 -19.70 48.09
C SER A 296 5.37 -19.80 49.40
N THR A 297 6.07 -19.92 50.53
CA THR A 297 5.60 -19.98 51.91
C THR A 297 5.85 -18.69 52.70
N ASP A 298 6.30 -17.59 52.08
CA ASP A 298 6.36 -16.29 52.76
C ASP A 298 4.95 -15.71 52.95
N PHE A 299 4.28 -16.17 54.01
CA PHE A 299 2.93 -15.79 54.41
C PHE A 299 2.75 -14.27 54.54
N GLY A 300 3.83 -13.53 54.82
CA GLY A 300 3.83 -12.08 54.91
C GLY A 300 3.40 -11.40 53.61
N GLN A 301 3.79 -11.94 52.45
CA GLN A 301 3.46 -11.34 51.16
C GLN A 301 1.98 -11.54 50.79
N HIS A 302 1.37 -12.66 51.19
CA HIS A 302 -0.08 -12.85 51.05
C HIS A 302 -0.88 -11.90 51.95
N VAL A 303 -0.41 -11.63 53.16
CA VAL A 303 -1.05 -10.66 54.06
C VAL A 303 -0.96 -9.25 53.47
N VAL A 304 0.19 -8.87 52.89
CA VAL A 304 0.35 -7.58 52.22
C VAL A 304 -0.53 -7.46 50.98
N ALA A 305 -0.61 -8.50 50.14
CA ALA A 305 -1.48 -8.51 48.97
C ALA A 305 -2.97 -8.44 49.33
N LEU A 306 -3.40 -9.13 50.39
CA LEU A 306 -4.77 -9.07 50.89
C LEU A 306 -5.10 -7.69 51.49
N ALA A 307 -4.17 -7.09 52.22
CA ALA A 307 -4.33 -5.74 52.76
C ALA A 307 -4.46 -4.69 51.63
N ASP A 308 -3.66 -4.82 50.57
CA ASP A 308 -3.76 -3.95 49.39
C ASP A 308 -5.06 -4.15 48.62
N LEU A 309 -5.56 -5.38 48.53
CA LEU A 309 -6.87 -5.68 47.93
C LEU A 309 -8.00 -5.01 48.72
N LEU A 310 -8.02 -5.17 50.04
CA LEU A 310 -9.03 -4.57 50.94
C LEU A 310 -8.97 -3.03 50.93
N ARG A 311 -7.75 -2.47 50.84
CA ARG A 311 -7.55 -1.02 50.71
C ARG A 311 -8.11 -0.47 49.39
N ARG A 312 -8.03 -1.25 48.31
CA ARG A 312 -8.56 -0.87 46.98
C ARG A 312 -10.07 -1.01 46.89
N THR A 313 -10.67 -2.01 47.55
CA THR A 313 -12.13 -2.23 47.52
C THR A 313 -12.90 -1.35 48.52
N ARG A 314 -12.22 -0.62 49.41
CA ARG A 314 -12.79 0.27 50.46
C ARG A 314 -13.79 -0.40 51.40
N ASP A 315 -13.71 -1.73 51.54
CA ASP A 315 -14.64 -2.49 52.37
C ASP A 315 -14.15 -2.58 53.82
N ALA A 316 -14.19 -1.45 54.51
CA ALA A 316 -13.76 -1.34 55.90
C ALA A 316 -14.63 -2.19 56.84
N ALA A 317 -15.91 -2.38 56.52
CA ALA A 317 -16.84 -3.17 57.31
C ALA A 317 -16.45 -4.65 57.32
N PHE A 318 -16.14 -5.23 56.15
CA PHE A 318 -15.68 -6.61 56.04
C PHE A 318 -14.34 -6.85 56.76
N ALA A 319 -13.41 -5.89 56.69
CA ALA A 319 -12.14 -5.97 57.41
C ALA A 319 -12.34 -5.95 58.94
N GLN A 320 -13.27 -5.13 59.44
CA GLN A 320 -13.61 -5.07 60.86
C GLN A 320 -14.24 -6.38 61.35
N GLU A 321 -15.16 -6.95 60.57
CA GLU A 321 -15.81 -8.22 60.88
C GLU A 321 -14.79 -9.37 60.97
N CYS A 322 -13.79 -9.40 60.08
CA CYS A 322 -12.71 -10.39 60.14
C CYS A 322 -11.85 -10.27 61.41
N VAL A 323 -11.55 -9.04 61.85
CA VAL A 323 -10.79 -8.78 63.09
C VAL A 323 -11.57 -9.24 64.32
N ASP A 324 -12.86 -8.91 64.38
CA ASP A 324 -13.74 -9.31 65.49
C ASP A 324 -13.88 -10.83 65.58
N LEU A 325 -13.96 -11.50 64.43
CA LEU A 325 -14.03 -12.95 64.35
C LEU A 325 -12.73 -13.63 64.82
N TRP A 326 -11.57 -13.04 64.48
CA TRP A 326 -10.27 -13.52 64.96
C TRP A 326 -10.12 -13.35 66.48
N LEU A 327 -10.45 -12.17 67.02
CA LEU A 327 -10.42 -11.91 68.46
C LEU A 327 -11.34 -12.86 69.22
N SER A 328 -12.53 -13.12 68.68
CA SER A 328 -13.51 -14.06 69.26
C SER A 328 -13.02 -15.51 69.26
N ARG A 329 -12.28 -15.94 68.23
CA ARG A 329 -11.65 -17.27 68.17
C ARG A 329 -10.48 -17.37 69.15
N ARG A 330 -9.63 -16.35 69.21
CA ARG A 330 -8.49 -16.30 70.14
C ARG A 330 -8.93 -16.31 71.61
N LYS A 331 -10.02 -15.58 71.93
CA LYS A 331 -10.62 -15.60 73.27
C LYS A 331 -11.16 -16.98 73.64
N ARG A 332 -11.84 -17.66 72.71
CA ARG A 332 -12.32 -19.05 72.89
C ARG A 332 -11.17 -20.05 73.05
N GLN A 333 -10.08 -19.87 72.30
CA GLN A 333 -8.90 -20.73 72.39
C GLN A 333 -8.16 -20.55 73.74
N LYS A 334 -7.98 -19.32 74.20
CA LYS A 334 -7.42 -19.05 75.54
C LYS A 334 -8.24 -19.66 76.68
N ILE A 335 -9.58 -19.65 76.55
CA ILE A 335 -10.49 -20.29 77.51
C ILE A 335 -10.34 -21.81 77.46
N ALA A 336 -10.18 -22.40 76.26
CA ALA A 336 -9.95 -23.84 76.10
C ALA A 336 -8.57 -24.30 76.59
N GLU A 337 -7.56 -23.42 76.56
CA GLU A 337 -6.19 -23.67 77.03
C GLU A 337 -6.00 -23.38 78.54
N GLY A 338 -7.05 -22.96 79.26
CA GLY A 338 -7.06 -22.85 80.72
C GLY A 338 -6.35 -21.63 81.31
N SER A 339 -5.98 -20.63 80.50
CA SER A 339 -5.43 -19.35 81.02
C SER A 339 -6.55 -18.39 81.42
N PRO A 340 -6.53 -17.81 82.64
CA PRO A 340 -7.55 -16.85 83.05
C PRO A 340 -7.46 -15.55 82.23
N PRO A 341 -8.59 -14.83 82.02
CA PRO A 341 -8.59 -13.57 81.30
C PRO A 341 -7.99 -12.46 82.17
N ASP A 342 -7.03 -11.71 81.62
CA ASP A 342 -6.65 -10.37 82.09
C ASP A 342 -7.58 -9.31 81.49
#